data_AF-A0A9D6ZPU3-F1
#
_entry.id   AF-A0A9D6ZPU3-F1
#
_cell.length_a   1.000
_cell.length_b   1.000
_cell.length_c   1.000
_cell.angle_alpha   90.00
_cell.angle_beta   90.00
_cell.angle_gamma   90.00
#
_symmetry.space_group_name_H-M   'P 1'
#
loop_
_entity.id
_entity.type
_entity.pdbx_description
1 polymer ?
#
loop_
_entity_poly.entity_id
_entity_poly.type
_entity_poly.pdbx_seq_one_letter_code
_entity_poly.pdbx_strand_id
1 'polypeptide(L)'
;MPKAAPVKRKHNASGALARALKFEKQGKRFFSNAAAKASDPFARQVFELLAVLEDKHCQDILAIDAKLEQDGKFPAVSTASSEVRMRMFQRETARLRKEKTVTGDAAAAMRKALGFEAEGREMYRRMADRAAHPMEKKFFRLLSAEEAAHFEVVYEYLEFLEATGLRMGE
;
A
#
# COMPACT_ATOMS: atom_id res chain seq x y z
N MET A 1 11.21 -22.64 -43.96
CA MET A 1 10.15 -22.24 -43.00
C MET A 1 10.59 -20.95 -42.32
N PRO A 2 9.86 -19.83 -42.40
CA PRO A 2 10.26 -18.63 -41.68
C PRO A 2 9.85 -18.77 -40.21
N LYS A 3 10.83 -18.58 -39.31
CA LYS A 3 10.65 -18.50 -37.86
C LYS A 3 9.77 -17.28 -37.53
N ALA A 4 8.71 -17.49 -36.76
CA ALA A 4 7.88 -16.40 -36.24
C ALA A 4 8.74 -15.49 -35.34
N ALA A 5 8.70 -14.19 -35.62
CA ALA A 5 9.37 -13.17 -34.82
C ALA A 5 8.70 -13.04 -33.43
N PRO A 6 9.45 -12.71 -32.36
CA PRO A 6 8.87 -12.50 -31.05
C PRO A 6 7.99 -11.24 -31.08
N VAL A 7 6.68 -11.44 -30.91
CA VAL A 7 5.73 -10.34 -30.74
C VAL A 7 6.11 -9.61 -29.46
N LYS A 8 6.69 -8.41 -29.57
CA LYS A 8 6.83 -7.47 -28.45
C LYS A 8 5.43 -7.03 -28.02
N ARG A 9 4.80 -7.78 -27.12
CA ARG A 9 3.53 -7.40 -26.51
C ARG A 9 3.81 -6.27 -25.52
N LYS A 10 3.36 -5.06 -25.85
CA LYS A 10 3.29 -3.96 -24.87
C LYS A 10 2.30 -4.38 -23.79
N HIS A 11 2.74 -4.42 -22.55
CA HIS A 11 1.88 -4.62 -21.38
C HIS A 11 0.86 -3.47 -21.35
N ASN A 12 -0.38 -3.76 -21.72
CA ASN A 12 -1.48 -2.82 -21.66
C ASN A 12 -2.39 -3.29 -20.55
N ALA A 13 -2.02 -2.89 -19.34
CA ALA A 13 -2.84 -3.20 -18.19
C ALA A 13 -4.27 -2.69 -18.39
N SER A 14 -5.27 -3.43 -17.86
CA SER A 14 -6.65 -2.93 -17.85
C SER A 14 -6.67 -1.51 -17.30
N GLY A 15 -7.51 -0.61 -17.81
CA GLY A 15 -7.49 0.80 -17.38
C GLY A 15 -7.65 0.97 -15.85
N ALA A 16 -8.24 0.00 -15.15
CA ALA A 16 -8.30 -0.05 -13.70
C ALA A 16 -6.96 -0.51 -13.08
N LEU A 17 -6.39 -1.64 -13.53
CA LEU A 17 -5.11 -2.16 -13.03
C LEU A 17 -3.94 -1.21 -13.31
N ALA A 18 -3.94 -0.53 -14.46
CA ALA A 18 -2.94 0.50 -14.79
C ALA A 18 -2.97 1.68 -13.80
N ARG A 19 -4.18 2.11 -13.40
CA ARG A 19 -4.37 3.19 -12.42
C ARG A 19 -3.92 2.75 -11.03
N ALA A 20 -4.32 1.56 -10.60
CA ALA A 20 -3.87 0.96 -9.34
C ALA A 20 -2.34 0.88 -9.29
N LEU A 21 -1.71 0.29 -10.31
CA LEU A 21 -0.26 0.15 -10.38
C LEU A 21 0.47 1.49 -10.32
N LYS A 22 -0.07 2.53 -10.97
CA LYS A 22 0.49 3.88 -10.90
C LYS A 22 0.41 4.44 -9.48
N PHE A 23 -0.72 4.25 -8.81
CA PHE A 23 -0.94 4.69 -7.43
C PHE A 23 0.04 3.99 -6.47
N GLU A 24 0.15 2.66 -6.54
CA GLU A 24 1.08 1.89 -5.69
C GLU A 24 2.54 2.28 -5.89
N LYS A 25 2.95 2.53 -7.15
CA LYS A 25 4.30 3.04 -7.45
C LYS A 25 4.53 4.43 -6.87
N GLN A 26 3.49 5.26 -6.77
CA GLN A 26 3.59 6.56 -6.10
C GLN A 26 3.71 6.37 -4.58
N GLY A 27 2.90 5.49 -3.98
CA GLY A 27 2.96 5.15 -2.55
C GLY A 27 4.34 4.63 -2.15
N LYS A 28 4.84 3.60 -2.84
CA LYS A 28 6.19 3.06 -2.63
C LYS A 28 7.26 4.15 -2.66
N ARG A 29 7.22 5.04 -3.66
CA ARG A 29 8.19 6.14 -3.79
C ARG A 29 8.02 7.17 -2.67
N PHE A 30 6.78 7.52 -2.34
CA PHE A 30 6.46 8.46 -1.28
C PHE A 30 7.01 7.95 0.06
N PHE A 31 6.69 6.73 0.45
CA PHE A 31 7.14 6.14 1.71
C PHE A 31 8.64 5.89 1.74
N SER A 32 9.25 5.43 0.65
CA SER A 32 10.72 5.29 0.58
C SER A 32 11.43 6.62 0.79
N ASN A 33 10.91 7.71 0.19
CA ASN A 33 11.48 9.05 0.38
C ASN A 33 11.20 9.60 1.77
N ALA A 34 10.05 9.30 2.37
CA ALA A 34 9.70 9.71 3.73
C ALA A 34 10.62 9.02 4.74
N ALA A 35 10.84 7.71 4.60
CA ALA A 35 11.81 6.95 5.38
C ALA A 35 13.22 7.54 5.31
N ALA A 36 13.71 7.83 4.11
CA ALA A 36 15.05 8.38 3.92
C ALA A 36 15.25 9.78 4.55
N LYS A 37 14.17 10.53 4.75
CA LYS A 37 14.19 11.88 5.34
C LYS A 37 13.80 11.91 6.81
N ALA A 38 13.27 10.82 7.36
CA ALA A 38 12.80 10.77 8.73
C ALA A 38 13.98 10.75 9.70
N SER A 39 14.02 11.76 10.56
CA SER A 39 14.96 11.80 11.69
C SER A 39 14.45 10.99 12.88
N ASP A 40 13.13 10.89 13.04
CA ASP A 40 12.51 9.99 14.00
C ASP A 40 12.69 8.50 13.59
N PRO A 41 13.32 7.66 14.44
CA PRO A 41 13.56 6.26 14.13
C PRO A 41 12.29 5.42 13.98
N PHE A 42 11.22 5.76 14.68
CA PHE A 42 9.96 5.03 14.60
C PHE A 42 9.24 5.34 13.29
N ALA A 43 9.09 6.61 12.94
CA ALA A 43 8.49 7.07 11.70
C ALA A 43 9.24 6.51 10.49
N ARG A 44 10.58 6.50 10.55
CA ARG A 44 11.41 5.85 9.53
C ARG A 44 11.00 4.39 9.33
N GLN A 45 10.94 3.61 10.40
CA GLN A 45 10.61 2.18 10.32
C GLN A 45 9.17 1.94 9.83
N VAL A 46 8.21 2.78 10.22
CA VAL A 46 6.83 2.71 9.69
C VAL A 46 6.83 2.98 8.19
N PHE A 47 7.52 4.02 7.72
CA PHE A 47 7.60 4.34 6.30
C PHE A 47 8.32 3.26 5.49
N GLU A 48 9.39 2.65 6.02
CA GLU A 48 10.06 1.51 5.38
C GLU A 48 9.10 0.32 5.23
N LEU A 49 8.34 0.03 6.29
CA LEU A 49 7.36 -1.05 6.28
C LEU A 49 6.26 -0.80 5.24
N LEU A 50 5.69 0.41 5.20
CA LEU A 50 4.68 0.78 4.20
C LEU A 50 5.25 0.68 2.78
N ALA A 51 6.46 1.19 2.52
CA ALA A 51 7.09 1.06 1.20
C ALA A 51 7.24 -0.40 0.73
N VAL A 52 7.51 -1.33 1.66
CA VAL A 52 7.57 -2.77 1.37
C VAL A 52 6.18 -3.35 1.05
N LEU A 53 5.13 -2.86 1.69
CA LEU A 53 3.75 -3.30 1.46
C LEU A 53 3.24 -2.81 0.10
N GLU A 54 3.48 -1.54 -0.25
CA GLU A 54 3.12 -0.99 -1.56
C GLU A 54 3.85 -1.67 -2.73
N ASP A 55 5.09 -2.13 -2.51
CA ASP A 55 5.77 -2.95 -3.51
C ASP A 55 5.09 -4.30 -3.72
N LYS A 56 4.55 -4.91 -2.66
CA LYS A 56 3.78 -6.16 -2.78
C LYS A 56 2.44 -5.92 -3.47
N HIS A 57 1.77 -4.80 -3.23
CA HIS A 57 0.61 -4.41 -4.00
C HIS A 57 0.95 -4.27 -5.50
N CYS A 58 2.07 -3.59 -5.83
CA CYS A 58 2.55 -3.52 -7.22
C CYS A 58 2.74 -4.91 -7.85
N GLN A 59 3.35 -5.83 -7.10
CA GLN A 59 3.61 -7.20 -7.57
C GLN A 59 2.30 -7.98 -7.81
N ASP A 60 1.33 -7.87 -6.90
CA ASP A 60 0.02 -8.51 -7.05
C ASP A 60 -0.72 -7.97 -8.28
N ILE A 61 -0.70 -6.65 -8.49
CA ILE A 61 -1.33 -6.01 -9.65
C ILE A 61 -0.69 -6.50 -10.95
N LEU A 62 0.65 -6.51 -11.02
CA LEU A 62 1.38 -6.98 -12.19
C LEU A 62 1.13 -8.47 -12.48
N ALA A 63 1.03 -9.30 -11.44
CA ALA A 63 0.74 -10.72 -11.59
C ALA A 63 -0.68 -10.97 -12.11
N ILE A 64 -1.67 -10.21 -11.62
CA ILE A 64 -3.04 -10.25 -12.12
C ILE A 64 -3.11 -9.79 -13.57
N ASP A 65 -2.43 -8.69 -13.87
CA ASP A 65 -2.41 -8.10 -15.21
C ASP A 65 -1.82 -9.07 -16.25
N ALA A 66 -0.67 -9.67 -15.93
CA ALA A 66 -0.04 -10.66 -16.79
C ALA A 66 -0.93 -11.88 -17.05
N LYS A 67 -1.65 -12.37 -16.03
CA LYS A 67 -2.60 -13.48 -16.19
C LYS A 67 -3.81 -13.09 -17.04
N LEU A 68 -4.33 -11.88 -16.84
CA LEU A 68 -5.44 -11.35 -17.65
C LEU A 68 -5.03 -11.21 -19.12
N GLU A 69 -3.81 -10.74 -19.40
CA GLU A 69 -3.24 -10.66 -20.76
C GLU A 69 -3.05 -12.03 -21.43
N GLN A 70 -2.70 -13.05 -20.64
CA GLN A 70 -2.46 -14.42 -21.12
C GLN A 70 -3.77 -15.18 -21.39
N ASP A 71 -4.68 -15.16 -20.41
CA ASP A 71 -5.86 -16.04 -20.39
C ASP A 71 -7.13 -15.33 -20.88
N GLY A 72 -7.09 -14.00 -21.05
CA GLY A 72 -8.25 -13.18 -21.39
C GLY A 72 -9.32 -13.11 -20.31
N LYS A 73 -9.03 -13.62 -19.11
CA LYS A 73 -9.95 -13.71 -17.97
C LYS A 73 -9.26 -13.26 -16.70
N PHE A 74 -10.00 -12.60 -15.82
CA PHE A 74 -9.46 -12.17 -14.55
C PHE A 74 -9.18 -13.41 -13.67
N PRO A 75 -7.96 -13.56 -13.12
CA PRO A 75 -7.60 -14.77 -12.38
C PRO A 75 -8.36 -14.90 -11.07
N ALA A 76 -8.38 -16.09 -10.51
CA ALA A 76 -8.92 -16.30 -9.16
C ALA A 76 -8.11 -15.49 -8.14
N VAL A 77 -8.81 -14.76 -7.27
CA VAL A 77 -8.20 -13.94 -6.20
C VAL A 77 -8.42 -14.63 -4.85
N SER A 78 -7.32 -14.99 -4.19
CA SER A 78 -7.30 -15.54 -2.84
C SER A 78 -6.99 -14.46 -1.81
N THR A 79 -7.41 -14.65 -0.56
CA THR A 79 -7.05 -13.79 0.58
C THR A 79 -5.70 -14.13 1.18
N ALA A 80 -5.10 -15.28 0.83
CA ALA A 80 -3.91 -15.80 1.51
C ALA A 80 -2.72 -14.82 1.51
N SER A 81 -2.41 -14.19 0.38
CA SER A 81 -1.32 -13.21 0.29
C SER A 81 -1.58 -11.98 1.16
N SER A 82 -2.82 -11.47 1.12
CA SER A 82 -3.29 -10.35 1.95
C SER A 82 -3.17 -10.69 3.43
N GLU A 83 -3.67 -11.86 3.85
CA GLU A 83 -3.59 -12.31 5.24
C GLU A 83 -2.14 -12.47 5.74
N VAL A 84 -1.25 -13.02 4.91
CA VAL A 84 0.18 -13.14 5.25
C VAL A 84 0.81 -11.77 5.43
N ARG A 85 0.54 -10.82 4.52
CA ARG A 85 1.02 -9.45 4.64
C ARG A 85 0.47 -8.76 5.88
N MET A 86 -0.83 -8.86 6.14
CA MET A 86 -1.46 -8.22 7.28
C MET A 86 -0.97 -8.78 8.61
N ARG A 87 -0.73 -10.10 8.72
CA ARG A 87 -0.07 -10.67 9.91
C ARG A 87 1.34 -10.14 10.11
N MET A 88 2.11 -10.00 9.02
CA MET A 88 3.44 -9.39 9.08
C MET A 88 3.34 -7.93 9.55
N PHE A 89 2.46 -7.14 8.93
CA PHE A 89 2.25 -5.74 9.27
C PHE A 89 1.86 -5.55 10.74
N GLN A 90 0.89 -6.32 11.23
CA GLN A 90 0.48 -6.29 12.64
C GLN A 90 1.62 -6.64 13.59
N ARG A 91 2.45 -7.64 13.25
CA ARG A 91 3.58 -8.04 14.07
C ARG A 91 4.65 -6.95 14.12
N GLU A 92 5.05 -6.39 12.98
CA GLU A 92 6.09 -5.37 12.93
C GLU A 92 5.61 -4.08 13.63
N THR A 93 4.38 -3.64 13.38
CA THR A 93 3.82 -2.45 14.05
C THR A 93 3.68 -2.63 15.55
N ALA A 94 3.27 -3.83 16.03
CA ALA A 94 3.25 -4.15 17.45
C ALA A 94 4.66 -4.15 18.08
N ARG A 95 5.69 -4.57 17.35
CA ARG A 95 7.07 -4.48 17.79
C ARG A 95 7.52 -3.02 17.90
N LEU A 96 7.29 -2.22 16.87
CA LEU A 96 7.64 -0.79 16.86
C LEU A 96 7.03 -0.05 18.05
N ARG A 97 5.74 -0.30 18.34
CA ARG A 97 5.03 0.29 19.50
C ARG A 97 5.74 0.02 20.84
N LYS A 98 6.45 -1.10 20.98
CA LYS A 98 7.18 -1.45 22.22
C LYS A 98 8.51 -0.71 22.35
N GLU A 99 9.13 -0.30 21.24
CA GLU A 99 10.45 0.35 21.24
C GLU A 99 10.39 1.80 21.78
N LYS A 100 9.19 2.41 21.91
CA LYS A 100 8.87 3.67 22.61
C LYS A 100 9.81 4.86 22.35
N THR A 101 10.54 4.85 21.25
CA THR A 101 11.50 5.91 20.90
C THR A 101 10.85 6.79 19.85
N VAL A 102 10.35 7.94 20.29
CA VAL A 102 9.63 8.88 19.45
C VAL A 102 10.15 10.29 19.71
N THR A 103 10.53 10.98 18.65
CA THR A 103 10.97 12.37 18.60
C THR A 103 9.91 13.18 17.82
N GLY A 104 9.65 14.41 18.27
CA GLY A 104 8.46 15.17 17.87
C GLY A 104 8.41 15.73 16.45
N ASP A 105 9.39 15.46 15.58
CA ASP A 105 9.47 16.10 14.24
C ASP A 105 8.69 15.38 13.12
N ALA A 106 8.20 14.16 13.37
CA ALA A 106 7.60 13.32 12.34
C ALA A 106 6.13 13.65 12.01
N ALA A 107 5.43 14.45 12.82
CA ALA A 107 3.98 14.66 12.72
C ALA A 107 3.53 15.17 11.33
N ALA A 108 4.29 16.09 10.73
CA ALA A 108 3.96 16.60 9.40
C ALA A 108 4.07 15.54 8.30
N ALA A 109 5.03 14.61 8.42
CA ALA A 109 5.17 13.50 7.49
C ALA A 109 4.06 12.46 7.70
N MET A 110 3.71 12.16 8.96
CA MET A 110 2.62 11.23 9.28
C MET A 110 1.26 11.74 8.79
N ARG A 111 0.96 13.05 8.90
CA ARG A 111 -0.27 13.62 8.31
C ARG A 111 -0.37 13.43 6.80
N LYS A 112 0.76 13.54 6.09
CA LYS A 112 0.80 13.30 4.63
C LYS A 112 0.60 11.81 4.31
N ALA A 113 1.24 10.93 5.07
CA ALA A 113 1.02 9.49 4.96
C ALA A 113 -0.45 9.13 5.18
N LEU A 114 -1.07 9.68 6.23
CA LEU A 114 -2.48 9.45 6.53
C LEU A 114 -3.40 9.86 5.37
N GLY A 115 -3.12 11.01 4.75
CA GLY A 115 -3.86 11.45 3.56
C GLY A 115 -3.68 10.50 2.36
N PHE A 116 -2.47 9.97 2.17
CA PHE A 116 -2.18 9.01 1.11
C PHE A 116 -2.94 7.69 1.31
N GLU A 117 -2.90 7.12 2.51
CA GLU A 117 -3.63 5.89 2.84
C GLU A 117 -5.15 6.06 2.71
N ALA A 118 -5.68 7.22 3.12
CA ALA A 118 -7.10 7.54 2.95
C ALA A 118 -7.51 7.64 1.47
N GLU A 119 -6.67 8.25 0.64
CA GLU A 119 -6.87 8.32 -0.81
C GLU A 119 -6.87 6.92 -1.43
N GLY A 120 -5.90 6.08 -1.08
CA GLY A 120 -5.80 4.69 -1.54
C GLY A 120 -7.02 3.86 -1.16
N ARG A 121 -7.41 3.90 0.13
CA ARG A 121 -8.61 3.24 0.64
C ARG A 121 -9.86 3.60 -0.16
N GLU A 122 -10.11 4.89 -0.35
CA GLU A 122 -11.31 5.38 -1.03
C GLU A 122 -11.26 5.10 -2.55
N MET A 123 -10.09 5.24 -3.16
CA MET A 123 -9.86 4.89 -4.56
C MET A 123 -10.23 3.42 -4.80
N TYR A 124 -9.68 2.51 -3.99
CA TYR A 124 -9.92 1.08 -4.13
C TYR A 124 -11.36 0.68 -3.83
N ARG A 125 -11.99 1.31 -2.85
CA ARG A 125 -13.43 1.13 -2.58
C ARG A 125 -14.26 1.48 -3.82
N ARG A 126 -14.01 2.64 -4.45
CA ARG A 126 -14.72 3.07 -5.67
C ARG A 126 -14.42 2.16 -6.86
N MET A 127 -13.19 1.68 -7.00
CA MET A 127 -12.82 0.75 -8.07
C MET A 127 -13.53 -0.59 -7.89
N ALA A 128 -13.61 -1.10 -6.66
CA ALA A 128 -14.38 -2.30 -6.36
C ALA A 128 -15.86 -2.13 -6.67
N ASP A 129 -16.47 -1.00 -6.31
CA ASP A 129 -17.89 -0.74 -6.57
C ASP A 129 -18.23 -0.70 -8.07
N ARG A 130 -17.29 -0.22 -8.90
CA ARG A 130 -17.43 -0.12 -10.36
C ARG A 130 -17.01 -1.38 -11.12
N ALA A 131 -16.32 -2.32 -10.46
CA ALA A 131 -15.84 -3.53 -11.10
C ALA A 131 -17.02 -4.46 -11.45
N ALA A 132 -17.08 -4.86 -12.72
CA ALA A 132 -18.09 -5.80 -13.21
C ALA A 132 -17.71 -7.26 -12.89
N HIS A 133 -16.41 -7.59 -12.95
CA HIS A 133 -15.95 -8.95 -12.70
C HIS A 133 -15.84 -9.20 -11.18
N PRO A 134 -16.41 -10.31 -10.66
CA PRO A 134 -16.42 -10.57 -9.21
C PRO A 134 -15.02 -10.70 -8.60
N MET A 135 -14.06 -11.26 -9.33
CA MET A 135 -12.67 -11.35 -8.85
C MET A 135 -11.95 -10.00 -8.85
N GLU A 136 -12.24 -9.11 -9.80
CA GLU A 136 -11.70 -7.76 -9.82
C GLU A 136 -12.24 -6.94 -8.64
N LYS A 137 -13.56 -7.03 -8.41
CA LYS A 137 -14.21 -6.46 -7.24
C LYS A 137 -13.59 -6.98 -5.94
N LYS A 138 -13.36 -8.30 -5.84
CA LYS A 138 -12.73 -8.92 -4.68
C LYS A 138 -11.31 -8.39 -4.47
N PHE A 139 -10.52 -8.27 -5.52
CA PHE A 139 -9.16 -7.77 -5.45
C PHE A 139 -9.10 -6.33 -4.91
N PHE A 140 -9.87 -5.41 -5.49
CA PHE A 140 -9.88 -4.02 -5.01
C PHE A 140 -10.48 -3.87 -3.61
N ARG A 141 -11.39 -4.77 -3.18
CA ARG A 141 -11.83 -4.80 -1.78
C ARG A 141 -10.71 -5.20 -0.82
N LEU A 142 -9.83 -6.11 -1.22
CA LEU A 142 -8.68 -6.50 -0.40
C LEU A 142 -7.71 -5.34 -0.25
N LEU A 143 -7.32 -4.68 -1.36
CA LEU A 143 -6.45 -3.50 -1.30
C LEU A 143 -7.07 -2.39 -0.44
N SER A 144 -8.35 -2.08 -0.62
CA SER A 144 -9.06 -1.08 0.21
C SER A 144 -9.02 -1.41 1.71
N ALA A 145 -9.06 -2.70 2.08
CA ALA A 145 -8.98 -3.13 3.47
C ALA A 145 -7.54 -3.07 4.01
N GLU A 146 -6.53 -3.38 3.19
CA GLU A 146 -5.11 -3.21 3.55
C GLU A 146 -4.79 -1.73 3.80
N GLU A 147 -5.20 -0.81 2.90
CA GLU A 147 -4.98 0.64 3.11
C GLU A 147 -5.72 1.19 4.33
N ALA A 148 -6.89 0.64 4.67
CA ALA A 148 -7.59 1.02 5.89
C ALA A 148 -6.79 0.64 7.14
N ALA A 149 -6.16 -0.53 7.15
CA ALA A 149 -5.31 -0.96 8.25
C ALA A 149 -3.99 -0.18 8.30
N HIS A 150 -3.41 0.17 7.16
CA HIS A 150 -2.25 1.07 7.09
C HIS A 150 -2.59 2.44 7.68
N PHE A 151 -3.72 3.03 7.27
CA PHE A 151 -4.25 4.29 7.80
C PHE A 151 -4.36 4.25 9.33
N GLU A 152 -4.95 3.20 9.90
CA GLU A 152 -5.15 3.08 11.35
C GLU A 152 -3.82 3.16 12.12
N VAL A 153 -2.79 2.46 11.66
CA VAL A 153 -1.46 2.50 12.31
C VAL A 153 -0.82 3.89 12.20
N VAL A 154 -0.92 4.52 11.03
CA VAL A 154 -0.38 5.88 10.83
C VAL A 154 -1.12 6.88 11.70
N TYR A 155 -2.45 6.73 11.81
CA TYR A 155 -3.31 7.58 12.63
C TYR A 155 -2.94 7.47 14.11
N GLU A 156 -2.90 6.26 14.65
CA GLU A 156 -2.56 6.03 16.06
C GLU A 156 -1.20 6.63 16.43
N TYR A 157 -0.21 6.51 15.54
CA TYR A 157 1.10 7.08 15.81
C TYR A 157 1.12 8.61 15.71
N LEU A 158 0.38 9.19 14.76
CA LEU A 158 0.19 10.64 14.70
C LEU A 158 -0.47 11.15 16.00
N GLU A 159 -1.53 10.48 16.46
CA GLU A 159 -2.18 10.82 17.74
C GLU A 159 -1.19 10.75 18.90
N PHE A 160 -0.35 9.71 18.95
CA PHE A 160 0.68 9.58 19.97
C PHE A 160 1.69 10.75 19.93
N LEU A 161 2.16 11.13 18.74
CA LEU A 161 3.07 12.25 18.53
C LEU A 161 2.46 13.58 19.00
N GLU A 162 1.21 13.84 18.61
CA GLU A 162 0.51 15.07 18.96
C GLU A 162 0.20 15.13 20.46
N ALA A 163 -0.26 14.03 21.06
CA ALA A 163 -0.50 13.95 22.50
C ALA A 163 0.78 14.08 23.33
N THR A 164 1.91 13.57 22.85
CA THR A 164 3.21 13.70 23.52
C THR A 164 3.80 15.10 23.35
N GLY A 165 3.63 15.71 22.17
CA GLY A 165 4.01 17.11 21.92
C GLY A 165 3.24 18.11 22.79
N LEU A 166 1.96 17.83 23.07
CA LEU A 166 1.13 18.59 24.00
C LEU A 166 1.61 18.54 25.46
N ARG A 167 2.36 17.48 25.86
CA ARG A 167 2.89 17.32 27.22
C ARG A 167 4.25 17.97 27.46
N MET A 168 4.95 18.39 26.41
CA MET A 168 6.27 19.03 26.51
C MET A 168 6.17 20.57 26.58
N GLY A 169 4.97 21.11 26.86
CA GLY A 169 4.66 22.53 26.91
C GLY A 169 4.29 23.07 28.29
N GLU A 170 4.55 22.32 29.37
CA GLU A 170 4.38 22.75 30.78
C GLU A 170 5.72 22.83 31.51
#